data_AF-A0A521A371-F1
#
_entry.id   AF-A0A521A371-F1
#
_cell.length_a   1.000
_cell.length_b   1.000
_cell.length_c   1.000
_cell.angle_alpha   90.00
_cell.angle_beta   90.00
_cell.angle_gamma   90.00
#
_symmetry.space_group_name_H-M   'P 1'
#
loop_
_entity.id
_entity.type
_entity.pdbx_description
1 polymer ?
#
loop_
_entity_poly.entity_id
_entity_poly.type
_entity_poly.pdbx_seq_one_letter_code
_entity_poly.pdbx_strand_id
1 'polypeptide(L)'
;MKFNLKMLFTVHAISLFIVGCSKDEPVNDDPQQQDYSEVSRSAEIDLASDAMDDIALDVYETQEMSEQGRAVANFNLPDCVTITVVIEQNYREITIDFGTEGCLVHGNILKGKIILTYTRNPEAQEVYITKSLEDFYFNAKNIQGGKTILKQLSNENGNPQFTKTSDLTVIWPNGAQASRGGIKIREWVEGFASGIFSDNVFEITGNWSTTFVNGNTHNYEVIIPLRREVICYYFVSGSIDVERTNFSGVFDFGEGDCDNMATFTFDTGEVVDIVLN
;
A
#
# COMPACT_ATOMS: atom_id res chain seq x y z
N MET A 1 70.03 46.86 -45.70
CA MET A 1 70.71 48.16 -45.87
C MET A 1 69.69 49.27 -45.63
N LYS A 2 70.01 50.25 -44.76
CA LYS A 2 69.21 51.42 -44.27
C LYS A 2 68.11 51.06 -43.24
N PHE A 3 68.33 51.13 -41.91
CA PHE A 3 68.49 52.25 -40.95
C PHE A 3 67.25 53.14 -40.71
N ASN A 4 66.61 52.89 -39.56
CA ASN A 4 66.00 53.79 -38.55
C ASN A 4 64.97 54.89 -38.95
N LEU A 5 63.88 55.03 -38.16
CA LEU A 5 63.82 55.90 -36.97
C LEU A 5 62.36 56.25 -36.55
N LYS A 6 62.19 56.47 -35.23
CA LYS A 6 61.17 57.26 -34.50
C LYS A 6 59.96 56.55 -33.90
N MET A 7 60.23 56.02 -32.70
CA MET A 7 59.36 56.09 -31.52
C MET A 7 58.87 57.54 -31.31
N LEU A 8 57.56 57.73 -31.12
CA LEU A 8 57.00 58.91 -30.48
C LEU A 8 55.92 58.48 -29.50
N PHE A 9 56.14 58.89 -28.26
CA PHE A 9 55.27 58.75 -27.10
C PHE A 9 53.93 59.44 -27.35
N THR A 10 52.84 58.74 -27.07
CA THR A 10 51.58 59.38 -26.67
C THR A 10 51.13 58.76 -25.37
N VAL A 11 51.36 59.51 -24.29
CA VAL A 11 50.79 59.28 -22.97
C VAL A 11 49.30 59.60 -23.06
N HIS A 12 48.44 58.61 -22.83
CA HIS A 12 47.08 58.85 -22.38
C HIS A 12 46.75 57.92 -21.23
N ALA A 13 46.07 58.51 -20.27
CA ALA A 13 45.99 58.16 -18.88
C ALA A 13 44.97 57.04 -18.60
N ILE A 14 45.25 56.25 -17.56
CA ILE A 14 44.30 55.76 -16.54
C ILE A 14 43.17 54.87 -17.10
N SER A 15 43.20 53.57 -16.82
CA SER A 15 42.60 53.08 -15.59
C SER A 15 43.06 51.66 -15.24
N LEU A 16 43.62 51.54 -14.04
CA LEU A 16 43.66 50.31 -13.27
C LEU A 16 42.28 50.17 -12.62
N PHE A 17 41.54 49.10 -12.93
CA PHE A 17 40.53 48.58 -12.00
C PHE A 17 40.85 47.11 -11.73
N ILE A 18 41.49 46.94 -10.59
CA ILE A 18 41.51 45.72 -9.79
C ILE A 18 40.33 45.81 -8.80
N VAL A 19 39.76 44.64 -8.50
CA VAL A 19 38.84 44.29 -7.41
C VAL A 19 37.35 44.54 -7.64
N GLY A 20 36.59 43.45 -7.52
CA GLY A 20 35.16 43.45 -7.28
C GLY A 20 34.54 42.06 -7.33
N CYS A 21 35.01 41.09 -6.52
CA CYS A 21 34.13 39.99 -6.12
C CYS A 21 32.97 40.64 -5.36
N SER A 22 31.75 40.62 -5.90
CA SER A 22 30.61 40.76 -5.01
C SER A 22 30.68 39.56 -4.08
N LYS A 23 30.84 39.85 -2.79
CA LYS A 23 30.37 38.92 -1.77
C LYS A 23 28.86 38.95 -1.90
N ASP A 24 28.34 38.12 -2.80
CA ASP A 24 26.96 37.70 -2.65
C ASP A 24 26.98 36.84 -1.38
N GLU A 25 26.30 37.36 -0.36
CA GLU A 25 26.04 36.62 0.86
C GLU A 25 25.49 35.26 0.47
N PRO A 26 25.97 34.14 1.07
CA PRO A 26 25.30 32.88 0.86
C PRO A 26 23.88 33.04 1.40
N VAL A 27 22.92 33.15 0.49
CA VAL A 27 21.52 32.85 0.78
C VAL A 27 21.56 31.40 1.24
N ASN A 28 21.45 31.20 2.55
CA ASN A 28 21.09 29.92 3.12
C ASN A 28 19.65 29.63 2.68
N ASP A 29 19.47 29.22 1.43
CA ASP A 29 18.44 28.26 1.12
C ASP A 29 18.96 26.94 1.68
N ASP A 30 18.69 26.73 2.96
CA ASP A 30 18.57 25.38 3.47
C ASP A 30 17.37 24.79 2.71
N PRO A 31 17.56 23.85 1.76
CA PRO A 31 16.42 23.21 1.14
C PRO A 31 15.66 22.56 2.29
N GLN A 32 14.43 23.05 2.58
CA GLN A 32 13.59 22.42 3.58
C GLN A 32 13.56 20.94 3.25
N GLN A 33 14.21 20.13 4.08
CA GLN A 33 14.30 18.70 3.87
C GLN A 33 12.88 18.17 3.98
N GLN A 34 12.23 17.93 2.84
CA GLN A 34 10.85 17.48 2.81
C GLN A 34 10.76 16.16 3.57
N ASP A 35 9.99 16.16 4.65
CA ASP A 35 9.86 14.99 5.52
C ASP A 35 8.98 13.95 4.82
N TYR A 36 9.61 12.97 4.17
CA TYR A 36 8.95 11.82 3.55
C TYR A 36 8.74 10.65 4.52
N SER A 37 9.01 10.82 5.81
CA SER A 37 8.88 9.73 6.79
C SER A 37 7.44 9.23 6.90
N GLU A 38 6.44 10.10 6.74
CA GLU A 38 5.02 9.73 6.70
C GLU A 38 4.69 8.86 5.49
N VAL A 39 5.22 9.19 4.31
CA VAL A 39 5.02 8.40 3.09
C VAL A 39 5.64 7.01 3.25
N SER A 40 6.86 6.94 3.77
CA SER A 40 7.53 5.66 4.07
C SER A 40 6.75 4.83 5.08
N ARG A 41 6.24 5.47 6.15
CA ARG A 41 5.41 4.80 7.16
C ARG A 41 4.09 4.30 6.59
N SER A 42 3.43 5.09 5.74
CA SER A 42 2.23 4.67 5.02
C SER A 42 2.50 3.39 4.21
N ALA A 43 3.58 3.35 3.43
CA ALA A 43 3.96 2.17 2.66
C ALA A 43 4.30 0.96 3.56
N GLU A 44 4.95 1.19 4.70
CA GLU A 44 5.23 0.15 5.68
C GLU A 44 3.97 -0.44 6.33
N ILE A 45 2.91 0.36 6.53
CA ILE A 45 1.61 -0.12 7.00
C ILE A 45 1.02 -1.04 5.94
N ASP A 46 1.06 -0.64 4.67
CA ASP A 46 0.49 -1.41 3.56
C ASP A 46 1.16 -2.79 3.45
N LEU A 47 2.50 -2.83 3.46
CA LEU A 47 3.26 -4.10 3.43
C LEU A 47 2.92 -5.04 4.61
N ALA A 48 2.83 -4.50 5.83
CA ALA A 48 2.47 -5.31 6.99
C ALA A 48 1.02 -5.79 6.92
N SER A 49 0.11 -4.90 6.51
CA SER A 49 -1.31 -5.16 6.31
C SER A 49 -1.55 -6.28 5.31
N ASP A 50 -0.82 -6.27 4.19
CA ASP A 50 -0.98 -7.24 3.10
C ASP A 50 -0.38 -8.58 3.48
N ALA A 51 0.83 -8.61 4.05
CA ALA A 51 1.43 -9.85 4.55
C ALA A 51 0.55 -10.54 5.62
N MET A 52 -0.10 -9.78 6.49
CA MET A 52 -1.06 -10.31 7.46
C MET A 52 -2.33 -10.84 6.80
N ASP A 53 -2.82 -10.17 5.76
CA ASP A 53 -4.00 -10.62 5.01
C ASP A 53 -3.70 -11.93 4.28
N ASP A 54 -2.54 -12.05 3.65
CA ASP A 54 -2.13 -13.24 2.91
C ASP A 54 -2.09 -14.46 3.82
N ILE A 55 -1.43 -14.36 4.99
CA ILE A 55 -1.37 -15.45 5.97
C ILE A 55 -2.78 -15.81 6.47
N ALA A 56 -3.57 -14.80 6.85
CA ALA A 56 -4.91 -15.02 7.37
C ALA A 56 -5.85 -15.67 6.35
N LEU A 57 -5.83 -15.20 5.11
CA LEU A 57 -6.69 -15.69 4.05
C LEU A 57 -6.27 -17.10 3.61
N ASP A 58 -4.97 -17.39 3.48
CA ASP A 58 -4.48 -18.73 3.14
C ASP A 58 -4.89 -19.77 4.21
N VAL A 59 -4.78 -19.41 5.49
CA VAL A 59 -5.26 -20.26 6.59
C VAL A 59 -6.77 -20.48 6.53
N TYR A 60 -7.55 -19.41 6.31
CA TYR A 60 -9.00 -19.51 6.15
C TYR A 60 -9.39 -20.39 4.96
N GLU A 61 -8.78 -20.20 3.79
CA GLU A 61 -9.09 -20.96 2.58
C GLU A 61 -8.71 -22.44 2.72
N THR A 62 -7.55 -22.72 3.33
CA THR A 62 -7.12 -24.09 3.67
C THR A 62 -8.14 -24.77 4.60
N GLN A 63 -8.63 -24.05 5.62
CA GLN A 63 -9.65 -24.57 6.52
C GLN A 63 -10.96 -24.83 5.78
N GLU A 64 -11.43 -23.91 4.93
CA GLU A 64 -12.65 -24.12 4.12
C GLU A 64 -12.51 -25.34 3.20
N MET A 65 -11.36 -25.51 2.55
CA MET A 65 -11.10 -26.68 1.70
C MET A 65 -11.11 -27.99 2.50
N SER A 66 -10.57 -27.97 3.72
CA SER A 66 -10.57 -29.12 4.62
C SER A 66 -11.97 -29.48 5.09
N GLU A 67 -12.80 -28.50 5.46
CA GLU A 67 -14.20 -28.74 5.87
C GLU A 67 -15.05 -29.30 4.72
N GLN A 68 -14.75 -28.90 3.49
CA GLN A 68 -15.41 -29.43 2.29
C GLN A 68 -14.89 -30.82 1.87
N GLY A 69 -13.94 -31.40 2.61
CA GLY A 69 -13.32 -32.69 2.31
C GLY A 69 -12.47 -32.68 1.04
N ARG A 70 -12.07 -31.50 0.55
CA ARG A 70 -11.30 -31.34 -0.69
C ARG A 70 -9.80 -31.55 -0.48
N ALA A 71 -9.30 -31.31 0.72
CA ALA A 71 -7.90 -31.50 1.10
C ALA A 71 -7.80 -31.82 2.60
N VAL A 72 -6.65 -32.36 3.02
CA VAL A 72 -6.27 -32.36 4.45
C VAL A 72 -5.68 -30.99 4.76
N ALA A 73 -6.08 -30.38 5.89
CA ALA A 73 -5.54 -29.08 6.29
C ALA A 73 -4.00 -29.12 6.38
N ASN A 74 -3.35 -28.37 5.50
CA ASN A 74 -1.93 -28.08 5.54
C ASN A 74 -1.76 -26.57 5.33
N PHE A 75 -1.61 -25.85 6.43
CA PHE A 75 -1.53 -24.39 6.43
C PHE A 75 -0.21 -23.83 5.91
N ASN A 76 0.77 -24.70 5.60
CA ASN A 76 2.08 -24.29 5.07
C ASN A 76 2.79 -23.21 5.92
N LEU A 77 2.60 -23.26 7.24
CA LEU A 77 3.24 -22.37 8.21
C LEU A 77 4.34 -23.11 8.99
N PRO A 78 5.38 -22.41 9.48
CA PRO A 78 6.44 -23.03 10.27
C PRO A 78 5.92 -23.66 11.56
N ASP A 79 6.66 -24.64 12.09
CA ASP A 79 6.31 -25.37 13.32
C ASP A 79 6.18 -24.48 14.58
N CYS A 80 6.73 -23.26 14.57
CA CYS A 80 6.55 -22.29 15.65
C CYS A 80 5.17 -21.61 15.67
N VAL A 81 4.34 -21.83 14.66
CA VAL A 81 2.96 -21.33 14.61
C VAL A 81 2.01 -22.41 15.10
N THR A 82 1.15 -22.06 16.05
CA THR A 82 0.06 -22.94 16.50
C THR A 82 -1.26 -22.47 15.90
N ILE A 83 -1.94 -23.35 15.18
CA ILE A 83 -3.28 -23.10 14.64
C ILE A 83 -4.30 -23.83 15.52
N THR A 84 -5.27 -23.10 16.04
CA THR A 84 -6.42 -23.66 16.76
C THR A 84 -7.70 -23.33 16.00
N VAL A 85 -8.55 -24.34 15.78
CA VAL A 85 -9.84 -24.16 15.11
C VAL A 85 -10.97 -24.57 16.03
N VAL A 86 -11.91 -23.66 16.26
CA VAL A 86 -13.18 -23.91 16.95
C VAL A 86 -14.30 -23.94 15.92
N ILE A 87 -15.07 -25.01 15.93
CA ILE A 87 -16.13 -25.29 14.95
C ILE A 87 -17.47 -25.39 15.69
N GLU A 88 -18.38 -24.48 15.38
CA GLU A 88 -19.78 -24.54 15.82
C GLU A 88 -20.72 -24.73 14.61
N GLN A 89 -22.03 -24.52 14.71
CA GLN A 89 -22.91 -24.80 13.56
C GLN A 89 -22.64 -23.86 12.36
N ASN A 90 -22.80 -22.56 12.57
CA ASN A 90 -22.62 -21.52 11.53
C ASN A 90 -21.49 -20.53 11.85
N TYR A 91 -20.69 -20.83 12.87
CA TYR A 91 -19.59 -20.02 13.35
C TYR A 91 -18.30 -20.84 13.34
N ARG A 92 -17.22 -20.19 12.97
CA ARG A 92 -15.86 -20.71 13.02
C ARG A 92 -14.96 -19.67 13.62
N GLU A 93 -14.00 -20.13 14.40
CA GLU A 93 -12.91 -19.31 14.90
C GLU A 93 -11.59 -20.03 14.65
N ILE A 94 -10.66 -19.34 13.99
CA ILE A 94 -9.31 -19.81 13.76
C ILE A 94 -8.37 -18.86 14.48
N THR A 95 -7.61 -19.38 15.44
CA THR A 95 -6.53 -18.64 16.09
C THR A 95 -5.20 -19.07 15.49
N ILE A 96 -4.45 -18.10 14.97
CA ILE A 96 -3.08 -18.24 14.48
C ILE A 96 -2.16 -17.62 15.53
N ASP A 97 -1.49 -18.47 16.31
CA ASP A 97 -0.63 -18.05 17.42
C ASP A 97 0.85 -18.20 17.06
N PHE A 98 1.56 -17.07 17.04
CA PHE A 98 3.00 -16.98 16.75
C PHE A 98 3.86 -16.99 18.03
N GLY A 99 3.24 -17.11 19.20
CA GLY A 99 3.89 -17.08 20.50
C GLY A 99 4.39 -15.70 20.93
N THR A 100 4.89 -15.63 22.17
CA THR A 100 5.46 -14.40 22.76
C THR A 100 6.89 -14.13 22.28
N GLU A 101 7.66 -15.19 22.02
CA GLU A 101 9.04 -15.08 21.52
C GLU A 101 9.06 -14.66 20.04
N GLY A 102 8.01 -15.01 19.30
CA GLY A 102 7.84 -14.77 17.88
C GLY A 102 8.26 -15.92 16.99
N CYS A 103 7.75 -15.90 15.76
CA CYS A 103 7.98 -16.92 14.75
C CYS A 103 8.35 -16.25 13.41
N LEU A 104 9.35 -16.80 12.71
CA LEU A 104 9.80 -16.29 11.42
C LEU A 104 8.90 -16.87 10.30
N VAL A 105 8.08 -16.03 9.68
CA VAL A 105 7.15 -16.40 8.61
C VAL A 105 7.41 -15.52 7.39
N HIS A 106 7.72 -16.15 6.25
CA HIS A 106 8.01 -15.45 4.99
C HIS A 106 9.01 -14.29 5.13
N GLY A 107 10.07 -14.48 5.94
CA GLY A 107 11.10 -13.46 6.17
C GLY A 107 10.76 -12.38 7.20
N ASN A 108 9.57 -12.42 7.81
CA ASN A 108 9.15 -11.48 8.85
C ASN A 108 9.00 -12.17 10.21
N ILE A 109 9.36 -11.50 11.28
CA ILE A 109 9.17 -12.01 12.65
C ILE A 109 7.79 -11.58 13.13
N LEU A 110 6.87 -12.53 13.33
CA LEU A 110 5.52 -12.27 13.82
C LEU A 110 5.42 -12.70 15.28
N LYS A 111 4.71 -11.93 16.11
CA LYS A 111 4.46 -12.25 17.54
C LYS A 111 2.99 -12.04 17.88
N GLY A 112 2.52 -12.72 18.92
CA GLY A 112 1.11 -12.63 19.36
C GLY A 112 0.20 -13.45 18.46
N LYS A 113 -1.06 -13.01 18.28
CA LYS A 113 -2.08 -13.80 17.59
C LYS A 113 -2.85 -13.00 16.55
N ILE A 114 -3.21 -13.69 15.46
CA ILE A 114 -4.27 -13.29 14.54
C ILE A 114 -5.46 -14.21 14.80
N ILE A 115 -6.63 -13.63 15.04
CA ILE A 115 -7.86 -14.38 15.30
C ILE A 115 -8.82 -14.08 14.16
N LEU A 116 -9.28 -15.12 13.48
CA LEU A 116 -10.26 -15.05 12.40
C LEU A 116 -11.55 -15.67 12.90
N THR A 117 -12.63 -14.90 12.87
CA THR A 117 -13.96 -15.43 13.06
C THR A 117 -14.73 -15.31 11.76
N TYR A 118 -15.55 -16.30 11.44
CA TYR A 118 -16.42 -16.17 10.28
C TYR A 118 -17.76 -16.85 10.44
N THR A 119 -18.77 -16.19 9.88
CA THR A 119 -20.16 -16.63 9.86
C THR A 119 -20.63 -16.79 8.42
N ARG A 120 -21.47 -17.80 8.19
CA ARG A 120 -22.09 -18.05 6.89
C ARG A 120 -23.57 -17.68 6.95
N ASN A 121 -24.04 -16.93 5.97
CA ASN A 121 -25.46 -16.65 5.75
C ASN A 121 -25.91 -17.30 4.43
N PRO A 122 -26.48 -18.53 4.48
CA PRO A 122 -26.87 -19.26 3.27
C PRO A 122 -28.00 -18.60 2.48
N GLU A 123 -28.91 -17.88 3.15
CA GLU A 123 -30.05 -17.21 2.50
C GLU A 123 -29.58 -16.04 1.62
N ALA A 124 -28.66 -15.23 2.15
CA ALA A 124 -28.05 -14.13 1.42
C ALA A 124 -26.87 -14.57 0.51
N GLN A 125 -26.42 -15.82 0.63
CA GLN A 125 -25.22 -16.33 -0.02
C GLN A 125 -23.95 -15.53 0.32
N GLU A 126 -23.81 -15.20 1.61
CA GLU A 126 -22.72 -14.37 2.13
C GLU A 126 -21.87 -15.10 3.15
N VAL A 127 -20.60 -14.72 3.21
CA VAL A 127 -19.68 -15.08 4.29
C VAL A 127 -19.08 -13.81 4.86
N TYR A 128 -19.22 -13.63 6.17
CA TYR A 128 -18.65 -12.49 6.87
C TYR A 128 -17.47 -12.97 7.72
N ILE A 129 -16.29 -12.40 7.47
CA ILE A 129 -15.03 -12.74 8.15
C ILE A 129 -14.59 -11.52 8.95
N THR A 130 -14.21 -11.72 10.21
CA THR A 130 -13.59 -10.70 11.05
C THR A 130 -12.20 -11.17 11.44
N LYS A 131 -11.21 -10.31 11.23
CA LYS A 131 -9.83 -10.47 11.67
C LYS A 131 -9.56 -9.51 12.82
N SER A 132 -9.23 -10.05 13.99
CA SER A 132 -8.75 -9.28 15.14
C SER A 132 -7.33 -9.70 15.50
N LEU A 133 -6.67 -8.85 16.28
CA LEU A 133 -5.29 -9.01 16.70
C LEU A 133 -5.22 -9.01 18.22
N GLU A 134 -4.46 -9.94 18.80
CA GLU A 134 -4.19 -10.02 20.23
C GLU A 134 -2.69 -9.98 20.45
N ASP A 135 -2.21 -8.94 21.15
CA ASP A 135 -0.80 -8.69 21.44
C ASP A 135 0.12 -8.85 20.21
N PHE A 136 -0.36 -8.43 19.04
CA PHE A 136 0.26 -8.75 17.77
C PHE A 136 1.39 -7.78 17.39
N TYR A 137 2.49 -8.34 16.89
CA TYR A 137 3.60 -7.57 16.35
C TYR A 137 4.02 -8.10 14.98
N PHE A 138 4.21 -7.18 14.04
CA PHE A 138 4.84 -7.44 12.76
C PHE A 138 6.25 -6.85 12.77
N ASN A 139 7.25 -7.73 12.77
CA ASN A 139 8.63 -7.38 13.11
C ASN A 139 8.69 -6.68 14.47
N ALA A 140 9.12 -5.42 14.51
CA ALA A 140 9.18 -4.62 15.73
C ALA A 140 7.97 -3.70 15.92
N LYS A 141 7.00 -3.71 15.00
CA LYS A 141 5.83 -2.82 15.02
C LYS A 141 4.66 -3.50 15.72
N ASN A 142 4.09 -2.86 16.73
CA ASN A 142 2.84 -3.33 17.33
C ASN A 142 1.68 -2.92 16.43
N ILE A 143 0.79 -3.87 16.12
CA ILE A 143 -0.38 -3.60 15.28
C ILE A 143 -1.62 -3.95 16.08
N GLN A 144 -2.53 -3.00 16.16
CA GLN A 144 -3.79 -3.08 16.89
C GLN A 144 -4.96 -2.86 15.93
N GLY A 145 -6.16 -3.25 16.36
CA GLY A 145 -7.38 -3.14 15.57
C GLY A 145 -7.68 -4.42 14.79
N GLY A 146 -8.29 -4.27 13.62
CA GLY A 146 -8.73 -5.41 12.84
C GLY A 146 -9.18 -5.07 11.42
N LYS A 147 -9.68 -6.10 10.75
CA LYS A 147 -10.30 -5.99 9.42
C LYS A 147 -11.54 -6.85 9.35
N THR A 148 -12.46 -6.50 8.48
CA THR A 148 -13.59 -7.35 8.13
C THR A 148 -13.62 -7.58 6.63
N ILE A 149 -14.15 -8.74 6.22
CA ILE A 149 -14.30 -9.12 4.82
C ILE A 149 -15.70 -9.69 4.66
N LEU A 150 -16.54 -8.99 3.90
CA LEU A 150 -17.83 -9.51 3.44
C LEU A 150 -17.63 -10.10 2.04
N LYS A 151 -17.84 -11.41 1.91
CA LYS A 151 -17.84 -12.13 0.65
C LYS A 151 -19.29 -12.32 0.21
N GLN A 152 -19.63 -11.85 -0.98
CA GLN A 152 -20.98 -11.98 -1.56
C GLN A 152 -20.87 -12.76 -2.87
N LEU A 153 -21.73 -13.76 -3.06
CA LEU A 153 -21.75 -14.51 -4.32
C LEU A 153 -22.27 -13.67 -5.49
N SER A 154 -23.17 -12.74 -5.21
CA SER A 154 -23.78 -11.85 -6.20
C SER A 154 -24.09 -10.50 -5.54
N ASN A 155 -23.52 -9.43 -6.07
CA ASN A 155 -23.90 -8.06 -5.76
C ASN A 155 -25.11 -7.62 -6.61
N GLU A 156 -25.43 -6.32 -6.58
CA GLU A 156 -26.53 -5.74 -7.36
C GLU A 156 -26.37 -5.88 -8.88
N ASN A 157 -25.13 -6.00 -9.37
CA ASN A 157 -24.79 -6.23 -10.78
C ASN A 157 -24.81 -7.71 -11.18
N GLY A 158 -25.06 -8.62 -10.23
CA GLY A 158 -24.98 -10.06 -10.48
C GLY A 158 -23.58 -10.67 -10.35
N ASN A 159 -22.59 -9.89 -9.91
CA ASN A 159 -21.19 -10.29 -9.86
C ASN A 159 -20.76 -10.68 -8.44
N PRO A 160 -19.82 -11.64 -8.28
CA PRO A 160 -19.20 -11.88 -6.98
C PRO A 160 -18.43 -10.65 -6.48
N GLN A 161 -18.52 -10.38 -5.17
CA GLN A 161 -17.93 -9.18 -4.57
C GLN A 161 -17.26 -9.48 -3.22
N PHE A 162 -16.16 -8.81 -2.97
CA PHE A 162 -15.45 -8.82 -1.70
C PHE A 162 -15.31 -7.40 -1.16
N THR A 163 -15.97 -7.11 -0.03
CA THR A 163 -15.86 -5.82 0.64
C THR A 163 -14.97 -5.96 1.86
N LYS A 164 -13.81 -5.32 1.84
CA LYS A 164 -12.87 -5.26 2.95
C LYS A 164 -12.98 -3.92 3.67
N THR A 165 -13.18 -3.97 4.98
CA THR A 165 -13.09 -2.77 5.84
C THR A 165 -11.90 -2.94 6.78
N SER A 166 -11.09 -1.89 6.92
CA SER A 166 -9.91 -1.90 7.78
C SER A 166 -9.99 -0.78 8.80
N ASP A 167 -9.58 -1.09 10.03
CA ASP A 167 -9.33 -0.12 11.09
C ASP A 167 -8.14 -0.63 11.90
N LEU A 168 -6.95 -0.12 11.57
CA LEU A 168 -5.68 -0.55 12.15
C LEU A 168 -4.97 0.62 12.80
N THR A 169 -4.29 0.37 13.91
CA THR A 169 -3.32 1.30 14.48
C THR A 169 -1.96 0.62 14.54
N VAL A 170 -0.94 1.27 14.00
CA VAL A 170 0.44 0.80 13.97
C VAL A 170 1.30 1.67 14.87
N ILE A 171 2.07 1.04 15.74
CA ILE A 171 2.96 1.68 16.70
C ILE A 171 4.39 1.20 16.43
N TRP A 172 5.28 2.14 16.12
CA TRP A 172 6.70 1.87 15.86
C TRP A 172 7.52 1.85 17.15
N PRO A 173 8.71 1.21 17.16
CA PRO A 173 9.57 1.13 18.34
C PRO A 173 9.97 2.49 18.94
N ASN A 174 10.03 3.53 18.12
CA ASN A 174 10.36 4.90 18.56
C ASN A 174 9.15 5.64 19.19
N GLY A 175 8.00 4.98 19.31
CA GLY A 175 6.76 5.55 19.85
C GLY A 175 5.92 6.34 18.83
N ALA A 176 6.36 6.46 17.57
CA ALA A 176 5.51 7.00 16.52
C ALA A 176 4.30 6.09 16.30
N GLN A 177 3.16 6.67 15.93
CA GLN A 177 1.93 5.91 15.66
C GLN A 177 1.21 6.47 14.44
N ALA A 178 0.41 5.61 13.82
CA ALA A 178 -0.48 5.97 12.74
C ALA A 178 -1.69 5.04 12.74
N SER A 179 -2.87 5.60 12.46
CA SER A 179 -4.10 4.83 12.29
C SER A 179 -4.48 4.81 10.82
N ARG A 180 -4.84 3.64 10.28
CA ARG A 180 -5.30 3.42 8.89
C ARG A 180 -6.73 2.90 8.94
N GLY A 181 -7.64 3.66 8.36
CA GLY A 181 -9.05 3.30 8.20
C GLY A 181 -9.45 3.30 6.74
N GLY A 182 -10.37 2.43 6.32
CA GLY A 182 -10.90 2.50 4.97
C GLY A 182 -11.72 1.29 4.52
N ILE A 183 -12.28 1.42 3.33
CA ILE A 183 -13.05 0.40 2.62
C ILE A 183 -12.42 0.14 1.26
N LYS A 184 -12.25 -1.13 0.90
CA LYS A 184 -11.85 -1.56 -0.45
C LYS A 184 -12.84 -2.62 -0.93
N ILE A 185 -13.44 -2.41 -2.08
CA ILE A 185 -14.37 -3.34 -2.72
C ILE A 185 -13.67 -3.91 -3.94
N ARG A 186 -13.66 -5.24 -4.05
CA ARG A 186 -13.18 -5.96 -5.23
C ARG A 186 -14.36 -6.72 -5.85
N GLU A 187 -14.78 -6.31 -7.03
CA GLU A 187 -15.83 -6.96 -7.82
C GLU A 187 -15.20 -7.85 -8.89
N TRP A 188 -15.75 -9.05 -9.08
CA TRP A 188 -15.31 -9.99 -10.11
C TRP A 188 -16.18 -9.84 -11.36
N VAL A 189 -15.75 -8.98 -12.27
CA VAL A 189 -16.57 -8.51 -13.41
C VAL A 189 -16.53 -9.44 -14.62
N GLU A 190 -15.46 -10.23 -14.79
CA GLU A 190 -15.32 -11.18 -15.92
C GLU A 190 -14.67 -12.50 -15.47
N GLY A 191 -14.97 -13.59 -16.17
CA GLY A 191 -14.35 -14.91 -15.95
C GLY A 191 -14.93 -15.76 -14.81
N PHE A 192 -15.75 -15.20 -13.90
CA PHE A 192 -16.21 -15.92 -12.71
C PHE A 192 -17.03 -17.20 -12.96
N ALA A 193 -17.63 -17.32 -14.15
CA ALA A 193 -18.38 -18.50 -14.56
C ALA A 193 -17.62 -19.43 -15.52
N SER A 194 -16.43 -19.05 -15.99
CA SER A 194 -15.68 -19.79 -17.02
C SER A 194 -14.98 -21.04 -16.45
N GLY A 195 -14.63 -21.00 -15.16
CA GLY A 195 -13.75 -22.00 -14.52
C GLY A 195 -12.28 -21.91 -14.95
N ILE A 196 -11.91 -20.89 -15.74
CA ILE A 196 -10.56 -20.62 -16.19
C ILE A 196 -10.00 -19.49 -15.33
N PHE A 197 -8.90 -19.71 -14.63
CA PHE A 197 -8.38 -18.66 -13.73
C PHE A 197 -7.85 -17.43 -14.48
N SER A 198 -7.30 -17.64 -15.67
CA SER A 198 -6.59 -16.61 -16.43
C SER A 198 -7.50 -15.60 -17.15
N ASP A 199 -8.79 -15.88 -17.33
CA ASP A 199 -9.73 -14.93 -17.95
C ASP A 199 -10.44 -14.04 -16.92
N ASN A 200 -10.03 -14.13 -15.65
CA ASN A 200 -10.63 -13.35 -14.59
C ASN A 200 -10.19 -11.90 -14.62
N VAL A 201 -11.18 -11.02 -14.48
CA VAL A 201 -10.97 -9.60 -14.31
C VAL A 201 -11.71 -9.09 -13.09
N PHE A 202 -11.01 -8.27 -12.33
CA PHE A 202 -11.53 -7.62 -11.15
C PHE A 202 -11.49 -6.10 -11.30
N GLU A 203 -12.51 -5.45 -10.75
CA GLU A 203 -12.50 -4.00 -10.55
C GLU A 203 -12.41 -3.71 -9.06
N ILE A 204 -11.54 -2.76 -8.71
CA ILE A 204 -11.32 -2.35 -7.33
C ILE A 204 -11.76 -0.91 -7.15
N THR A 205 -12.60 -0.66 -6.15
CA THR A 205 -13.03 0.67 -5.73
C THR A 205 -12.84 0.83 -4.22
N GLY A 206 -12.98 2.05 -3.73
CA GLY A 206 -12.96 2.34 -2.30
C GLY A 206 -12.14 3.56 -1.94
N ASN A 207 -11.98 3.75 -0.64
CA ASN A 207 -11.22 4.85 -0.07
C ASN A 207 -10.56 4.43 1.24
N TRP A 208 -9.43 5.04 1.54
CA TRP A 208 -8.75 4.83 2.81
C TRP A 208 -7.95 6.05 3.19
N SER A 209 -7.75 6.22 4.49
CA SER A 209 -6.98 7.31 5.06
C SER A 209 -6.00 6.78 6.10
N THR A 210 -4.86 7.46 6.21
CA THR A 210 -3.93 7.29 7.33
C THR A 210 -3.77 8.58 8.08
N THR A 211 -4.02 8.54 9.38
CA THR A 211 -3.85 9.65 10.30
C THR A 211 -2.64 9.40 11.20
N PHE A 212 -1.74 10.37 11.27
CA PHE A 212 -0.53 10.33 12.09
C PHE A 212 -0.74 11.05 13.43
N VAL A 213 0.11 10.79 14.42
CA VAL A 213 0.01 11.39 15.77
C VAL A 213 0.06 12.92 15.76
N ASN A 214 0.72 13.53 14.78
CA ASN A 214 0.78 14.98 14.60
C ASN A 214 -0.53 15.58 14.03
N GLY A 215 -1.53 14.74 13.69
CA GLY A 215 -2.79 15.16 13.09
C GLY A 215 -2.78 15.23 11.56
N ASN A 216 -1.65 14.97 10.91
CA ASN A 216 -1.57 14.88 9.46
C ASN A 216 -2.35 13.67 8.95
N THR A 217 -2.99 13.82 7.79
CA THR A 217 -3.77 12.74 7.17
C THR A 217 -3.36 12.58 5.70
N HIS A 218 -3.22 11.33 5.26
CA HIS A 218 -3.05 10.97 3.86
C HIS A 218 -4.30 10.23 3.40
N ASN A 219 -5.05 10.77 2.44
CA ASN A 219 -6.27 10.18 1.89
C ASN A 219 -6.01 9.62 0.49
N TYR A 220 -6.76 8.58 0.18
CA TYR A 220 -6.74 7.91 -1.11
C TYR A 220 -8.18 7.55 -1.48
N GLU A 221 -8.63 7.96 -2.65
CA GLU A 221 -9.95 7.63 -3.17
C GLU A 221 -9.82 7.09 -4.60
N VAL A 222 -10.41 5.93 -4.86
CA VAL A 222 -10.49 5.42 -6.23
C VAL A 222 -11.58 6.18 -6.97
N ILE A 223 -11.18 7.05 -7.89
CA ILE A 223 -12.09 7.90 -8.68
C ILE A 223 -12.52 7.23 -10.00
N ILE A 224 -11.68 6.35 -10.54
CA ILE A 224 -12.01 5.45 -11.65
C ILE A 224 -11.64 4.03 -11.21
N PRO A 225 -12.56 3.04 -11.28
CA PRO A 225 -12.30 1.69 -10.81
C PRO A 225 -10.98 1.13 -11.35
N LEU A 226 -10.15 0.59 -10.46
CA LEU A 226 -8.87 0.00 -10.85
C LEU A 226 -9.11 -1.37 -11.45
N ARG A 227 -8.76 -1.54 -12.73
CA ARG A 227 -8.97 -2.80 -13.44
C ARG A 227 -7.75 -3.70 -13.28
N ARG A 228 -7.99 -4.91 -12.76
CA ARG A 228 -6.98 -5.94 -12.54
C ARG A 228 -7.32 -7.20 -13.32
N GLU A 229 -6.58 -7.44 -14.38
CA GLU A 229 -6.67 -8.69 -15.16
C GLU A 229 -5.67 -9.69 -14.61
N VAL A 230 -6.10 -10.90 -14.25
CA VAL A 230 -5.25 -11.87 -13.53
C VAL A 230 -3.93 -12.19 -14.25
N ILE A 231 -3.93 -12.17 -15.58
CA ILE A 231 -2.74 -12.41 -16.41
C ILE A 231 -1.73 -11.27 -16.41
N CYS A 232 -2.16 -10.06 -16.06
CA CYS A 232 -1.27 -8.92 -15.90
C CYS A 232 -0.74 -8.87 -14.47
N TYR A 233 0.45 -8.35 -14.23
CA TYR A 233 0.92 -8.12 -12.85
C TYR A 233 0.36 -6.81 -12.28
N TYR A 234 0.29 -5.78 -13.13
CA TYR A 234 -0.12 -4.42 -12.79
C TYR A 234 -1.62 -4.19 -13.02
N PHE A 235 -2.12 -3.06 -12.55
CA PHE A 235 -3.42 -2.56 -12.98
C PHE A 235 -3.31 -2.09 -14.43
N VAL A 236 -4.30 -2.42 -15.25
CA VAL A 236 -4.31 -2.03 -16.66
C VAL A 236 -4.99 -0.69 -16.90
N SER A 237 -5.84 -0.25 -15.95
CA SER A 237 -6.49 1.06 -15.99
C SER A 237 -7.06 1.46 -14.63
N GLY A 238 -7.51 2.72 -14.56
CA GLY A 238 -8.14 3.33 -13.40
C GLY A 238 -7.26 4.38 -12.74
N SER A 239 -7.82 5.11 -11.79
CA SER A 239 -7.14 6.26 -11.20
C SER A 239 -7.51 6.44 -9.73
N ILE A 240 -6.55 6.91 -8.95
CA ILE A 240 -6.66 7.19 -7.52
C ILE A 240 -6.38 8.66 -7.29
N ASP A 241 -7.31 9.36 -6.65
CA ASP A 241 -7.05 10.68 -6.09
C ASP A 241 -6.26 10.53 -4.79
N VAL A 242 -5.14 11.23 -4.69
CA VAL A 242 -4.19 11.14 -3.59
C VAL A 242 -4.10 12.51 -2.94
N GLU A 243 -4.43 12.59 -1.66
CA GLU A 243 -4.22 13.77 -0.85
C GLU A 243 -3.21 13.47 0.25
N ARG A 244 -2.09 14.19 0.30
CA ARG A 244 -1.10 14.08 1.39
C ARG A 244 -0.72 15.45 1.90
N THR A 245 -0.10 15.50 3.06
CA THR A 245 0.32 16.75 3.73
C THR A 245 1.07 17.71 2.80
N ASN A 246 1.97 17.17 1.96
CA ASN A 246 2.89 17.98 1.17
C ASN A 246 2.63 17.95 -0.33
N PHE A 247 1.73 17.09 -0.82
CA PHE A 247 1.38 17.02 -2.22
C PHE A 247 0.05 16.28 -2.40
N SER A 248 -0.66 16.67 -3.45
CA SER A 248 -1.89 16.03 -3.87
C SER A 248 -1.94 15.94 -5.39
N GLY A 249 -2.74 15.02 -5.90
CA GLY A 249 -2.91 14.80 -7.33
C GLY A 249 -3.49 13.43 -7.65
N VAL A 250 -3.60 13.15 -8.95
CA VAL A 250 -4.18 11.92 -9.47
C VAL A 250 -3.10 10.95 -9.91
N PHE A 251 -3.14 9.74 -9.38
CA PHE A 251 -2.33 8.61 -9.84
C PHE A 251 -3.14 7.77 -10.83
N ASP A 252 -2.69 7.68 -12.07
CA ASP A 252 -3.40 7.05 -13.18
C ASP A 252 -2.63 5.87 -13.77
N PHE A 253 -3.31 4.73 -13.93
CA PHE A 253 -2.74 3.46 -14.40
C PHE A 253 -2.88 3.24 -15.91
N GLY A 254 -3.35 4.22 -16.66
CA GLY A 254 -3.50 4.16 -18.11
C GLY A 254 -4.83 3.59 -18.60
N GLU A 255 -4.85 3.17 -19.86
CA GLU A 255 -6.07 2.95 -20.63
C GLU A 255 -6.22 1.50 -21.17
N GLY A 256 -5.58 0.53 -20.50
CA GLY A 256 -5.75 -0.90 -20.79
C GLY A 256 -4.47 -1.65 -21.17
N ASP A 257 -3.33 -0.97 -21.25
CA ASP A 257 -2.05 -1.64 -21.55
C ASP A 257 -1.55 -2.40 -20.31
N CYS A 258 -1.14 -3.66 -20.52
CA CYS A 258 -0.46 -4.43 -19.47
C CYS A 258 1.04 -4.09 -19.48
N ASP A 259 1.38 -2.95 -18.88
CA ASP A 259 2.76 -2.53 -18.65
C ASP A 259 2.96 -2.09 -17.20
N ASN A 260 4.17 -1.62 -16.89
CA ASN A 260 4.54 -1.15 -15.56
C ASN A 260 4.59 0.38 -15.49
N MET A 261 3.83 1.07 -16.34
CA MET A 261 3.80 2.53 -16.41
C MET A 261 2.54 3.07 -15.75
N ALA A 262 2.69 4.19 -15.08
CA ALA A 262 1.60 4.99 -14.55
C ALA A 262 1.99 6.47 -14.67
N THR A 263 1.03 7.37 -14.49
CA THR A 263 1.32 8.81 -14.41
C THR A 263 0.81 9.37 -13.10
N PHE A 264 1.54 10.32 -12.54
CA PHE A 264 1.07 11.13 -11.43
C PHE A 264 0.93 12.57 -11.89
N THR A 265 -0.30 13.08 -11.86
CA THR A 265 -0.60 14.48 -12.19
C THR A 265 -0.83 15.23 -10.89
N PHE A 266 0.10 16.11 -10.53
CA PHE A 266 -0.03 16.98 -9.37
C PHE A 266 -1.16 18.00 -9.59
N ASP A 267 -1.75 18.49 -8.51
CA ASP A 267 -2.75 19.58 -8.56
C ASP A 267 -2.22 20.87 -9.20
N THR A 268 -0.89 21.04 -9.24
CA THR A 268 -0.21 22.12 -9.95
C THR A 268 -0.26 21.98 -11.48
N GLY A 269 -0.67 20.82 -11.98
CA GLY A 269 -0.68 20.44 -13.40
C GLY A 269 0.63 19.83 -13.89
N GLU A 270 1.63 19.66 -13.03
CA GLU A 270 2.84 18.91 -13.35
C GLU A 270 2.52 17.42 -13.49
N VAL A 271 3.05 16.78 -14.53
CA VAL A 271 2.85 15.34 -14.80
C VAL A 271 4.19 14.64 -14.73
N VAL A 272 4.23 13.54 -13.99
CA VAL A 272 5.43 12.70 -13.83
C VAL A 272 5.09 11.26 -14.21
N ASP A 273 5.90 10.68 -15.09
CA ASP A 273 5.83 9.26 -15.42
C ASP A 273 6.41 8.43 -14.27
N ILE A 274 5.66 7.41 -13.86
CA ILE A 274 5.99 6.51 -12.77
C ILE A 274 6.20 5.10 -13.33
N VAL A 275 7.34 4.51 -12.97
CA VAL A 275 7.61 3.09 -13.24
C VAL A 275 7.27 2.29 -11.99
N LEU A 276 6.28 1.41 -12.11
CA LEU A 276 5.83 0.51 -11.06
C LEU A 276 6.87 -0.61 -10.85
N ASN A 277 7.17 -0.92 -9.58
CA ASN A 277 8.09 -1.98 -9.16
C ASN A 277 7.39 -3.00 -8.25
#